data_AF-A0A383VG47-F1
#
_entry.id   AF-A0A383VG47-F1
#
_cell.length_a   1.000
_cell.length_b   1.000
_cell.length_c   1.000
_cell.angle_alpha   90.00
_cell.angle_beta   90.00
_cell.angle_gamma   90.00
#
_symmetry.space_group_name_H-M   'P 1'
#
loop_
_entity.id
_entity.type
_entity.pdbx_description
1 polymer ?
#
loop_
_entity_poly.entity_id
_entity_poly.type
_entity_poly.pdbx_seq_one_letter_code
_entity_poly.pdbx_strand_id
1 'polypeptide(L)'
;MLQVKRAFRTLRTKAHPDKGGDAEQFNALVKAHSVLSDPEKRRLYDETGQVHKSAGEAFVEGFAGGAFSDRVRRATAAATSIASSMGVADQITIRQSESQQQSHTAGFEAWLRSRGSSSSSVYTSETIAEQFGVVKASYAAVPLQQRSVLAAVCRGPGKPQERLEMAAQQLPSELEWGEVLIEVKYAPVTPADIYTVRLGGVYDEDSKEPPFVAGHDAVAVVAQVGPGVKELAEGDVVLPVVPLLGCWAEGAVVKAKAVVRVGRLAAGAAAAAAVAAPEGAAADAAGTKAGAESATQADELPLPLEYLAAHRELLLAFQLLEADASLKPGDCVILNVPNSTVGRTVLQLCKLLKLRAVAVLRCKPSSEGADERFEAVAEQLRGLGATLVLRDEGSVKTQLQAHRFFGRPKLAFDAVGGDSAGRIAEALEPGSKLVVYGCLSGKAPSWPWQAWVFRGLQVSGFNLRKALAADTPAGAAKLRKHLASLGQLVSAGLLSLEFTEYGFAEEWQEALEHAIDAPGGSRVLLRM
;
A
#
# COMPACT_ATOMS: atom_id res chain seq x y z
N MET A 1 -31.25 -35.85 -14.47
CA MET A 1 -30.65 -34.49 -14.55
C MET A 1 -31.50 -33.44 -15.27
N LEU A 2 -32.15 -33.75 -16.41
CA LEU A 2 -32.97 -32.78 -17.17
C LEU A 2 -34.16 -32.19 -16.36
N GLN A 3 -34.81 -33.00 -15.53
CA GLN A 3 -35.91 -32.54 -14.67
C GLN A 3 -35.44 -31.58 -13.56
N VAL A 4 -34.28 -31.83 -12.92
CA VAL A 4 -33.69 -30.95 -11.89
C VAL A 4 -33.31 -29.59 -12.47
N LYS A 5 -32.67 -29.57 -13.65
CA LYS A 5 -32.31 -28.33 -14.35
C LYS A 5 -33.54 -27.51 -14.76
N ARG A 6 -34.63 -28.18 -15.20
CA ARG A 6 -35.90 -27.52 -15.53
C ARG A 6 -36.58 -26.94 -14.28
N ALA A 7 -36.70 -27.72 -13.22
CA ALA A 7 -37.28 -27.28 -11.95
C ALA A 7 -36.52 -26.08 -11.36
N PHE A 8 -35.18 -26.12 -11.37
CA PHE A 8 -34.36 -25.01 -10.90
C PHE A 8 -34.56 -23.73 -11.72
N ARG A 9 -34.59 -23.80 -13.06
CA ARG A 9 -34.84 -22.60 -13.89
C ARG A 9 -36.20 -21.96 -13.58
N THR A 10 -37.25 -22.77 -13.39
CA THR A 10 -38.58 -22.27 -13.04
C THR A 10 -38.59 -21.61 -11.66
N LEU A 11 -38.00 -22.24 -10.64
CA LEU A 11 -37.98 -21.73 -9.26
C LEU A 11 -37.05 -20.53 -9.09
N ARG A 12 -35.87 -20.55 -9.71
CA ARG A 12 -34.91 -19.45 -9.72
C ARG A 12 -35.50 -18.15 -10.28
N THR A 13 -36.34 -18.25 -11.30
CA THR A 13 -36.95 -17.08 -11.93
C THR A 13 -38.01 -16.43 -11.04
N LYS A 14 -38.66 -17.23 -10.18
CA LYS A 14 -39.67 -16.75 -9.21
C LYS A 14 -39.05 -16.20 -7.93
N ALA A 15 -37.96 -16.79 -7.45
CA ALA A 15 -37.29 -16.41 -6.21
C ALA A 15 -36.21 -15.32 -6.40
N HIS A 16 -36.02 -14.76 -7.60
CA HIS A 16 -34.94 -13.80 -7.84
C HIS A 16 -35.15 -12.48 -7.08
N PRO A 17 -34.16 -11.96 -6.33
CA PRO A 17 -34.29 -10.75 -5.52
C PRO A 17 -34.73 -9.51 -6.33
N ASP A 18 -34.16 -9.32 -7.52
CA ASP A 18 -34.51 -8.22 -8.42
C ASP A 18 -35.96 -8.26 -8.94
N LYS A 19 -36.69 -9.37 -8.73
CA LYS A 19 -38.11 -9.52 -9.07
C LYS A 19 -39.01 -9.58 -7.84
N GLY A 20 -38.50 -9.14 -6.68
CA GLY A 20 -39.24 -9.12 -5.41
C GLY A 20 -39.28 -10.46 -4.68
N GLY A 21 -38.39 -11.40 -5.05
CA GLY A 21 -38.24 -12.69 -4.35
C GLY A 21 -37.34 -12.59 -3.12
N ASP A 22 -37.47 -13.55 -2.20
CA ASP A 22 -36.63 -13.62 -1.00
C ASP A 22 -35.21 -14.12 -1.32
N ALA A 23 -34.21 -13.33 -0.91
CA ALA A 23 -32.80 -13.61 -1.15
C ALA A 23 -32.30 -14.86 -0.42
N GLU A 24 -32.85 -15.17 0.75
CA GLU A 24 -32.48 -16.40 1.47
C GLU A 24 -33.00 -17.65 0.75
N GLN A 25 -34.26 -17.63 0.33
CA GLN A 25 -34.82 -18.69 -0.51
C GLN A 25 -34.10 -18.84 -1.85
N PHE A 26 -33.68 -17.74 -2.48
CA PHE A 26 -32.88 -17.78 -3.71
C PHE A 26 -31.54 -18.50 -3.50
N ASN A 27 -30.82 -18.15 -2.43
CA ASN A 27 -29.53 -18.74 -2.11
C ASN A 27 -29.67 -20.23 -1.73
N ALA A 28 -30.71 -20.59 -1.00
CA ALA A 28 -31.04 -21.98 -0.70
C ALA A 28 -31.33 -22.80 -1.97
N LEU A 29 -32.05 -22.22 -2.94
CA LEU A 29 -32.33 -22.82 -4.24
C LEU A 29 -31.05 -23.05 -5.06
N VAL A 30 -30.15 -22.07 -5.11
CA VAL A 30 -28.86 -22.19 -5.81
C VAL A 30 -28.00 -23.29 -5.17
N LYS A 31 -27.95 -23.34 -3.84
CA LYS A 31 -27.22 -24.37 -3.08
C LYS A 31 -27.81 -25.77 -3.28
N ALA A 32 -29.13 -25.91 -3.28
CA ALA A 32 -29.78 -27.18 -3.56
C ALA A 32 -29.49 -27.65 -4.99
N HIS A 33 -29.48 -26.75 -5.97
CA HIS A 33 -29.15 -27.09 -7.34
C HIS A 33 -27.67 -27.49 -7.51
N SER A 34 -26.73 -26.85 -6.83
CA SER A 34 -25.31 -27.21 -6.92
C SER A 34 -25.00 -28.61 -6.38
N VAL A 35 -25.81 -29.12 -5.44
CA VAL A 35 -25.71 -30.50 -4.93
C VAL A 35 -26.47 -31.47 -5.84
N LEU A 36 -27.71 -31.16 -6.21
CA LEU A 36 -28.58 -32.08 -6.96
C LEU A 36 -28.24 -32.20 -8.45
N SER A 37 -27.50 -31.24 -9.01
CA SER A 37 -27.08 -31.27 -10.42
C SER A 37 -25.79 -32.06 -10.67
N ASP A 38 -25.06 -32.40 -9.61
CA ASP A 38 -23.85 -33.23 -9.64
C ASP A 38 -24.19 -34.64 -9.11
N PRO A 39 -24.07 -35.71 -9.92
CA PRO A 39 -24.41 -37.06 -9.52
C PRO A 39 -23.66 -37.59 -8.30
N GLU A 40 -22.39 -37.21 -8.14
CA GLU A 40 -21.56 -37.68 -7.03
C GLU A 40 -21.91 -36.93 -5.75
N LYS A 41 -22.08 -35.60 -5.81
CA LYS A 41 -22.53 -34.81 -4.64
C LYS A 41 -23.92 -35.22 -4.19
N ARG A 42 -24.82 -35.52 -5.15
CA ARG A 42 -26.15 -36.02 -4.85
C ARG A 42 -26.11 -37.39 -4.17
N ARG A 43 -25.34 -38.35 -4.71
CA ARG A 43 -25.19 -39.68 -4.11
C ARG A 43 -24.70 -39.58 -2.67
N LEU A 44 -23.66 -38.75 -2.44
CA LEU A 44 -23.09 -38.55 -1.12
C LEU A 44 -24.08 -37.90 -0.14
N TYR A 45 -24.85 -36.91 -0.60
CA TYR A 45 -25.91 -36.28 0.19
C TYR A 45 -27.05 -37.25 0.52
N ASP A 46 -27.48 -38.05 -0.45
CA ASP A 46 -28.53 -39.06 -0.29
C ASP A 46 -28.10 -40.17 0.70
N GLU A 47 -26.80 -40.47 0.77
CA GLU A 47 -26.21 -41.48 1.70
C GLU A 47 -25.91 -40.93 3.11
N THR A 48 -25.51 -39.67 3.24
CA THR A 48 -24.96 -39.11 4.51
C THR A 48 -25.81 -37.99 5.13
N GLY A 49 -26.74 -37.42 4.37
CA GLY A 49 -27.51 -36.23 4.76
C GLY A 49 -26.68 -34.94 4.84
N GLN A 50 -25.39 -34.96 4.49
CA GLN A 50 -24.48 -33.83 4.62
C GLN A 50 -23.97 -33.33 3.26
N VAL A 51 -23.91 -32.01 3.10
CA VAL A 51 -23.31 -31.38 1.91
C VAL A 51 -21.82 -31.17 2.15
N HIS A 52 -20.99 -32.08 1.65
CA HIS A 52 -19.54 -31.92 1.69
C HIS A 52 -19.09 -30.88 0.67
N LYS A 53 -18.47 -29.79 1.15
CA LYS A 53 -17.80 -28.80 0.29
C LYS A 53 -16.55 -29.43 -0.31
N SER A 54 -16.34 -29.27 -1.61
CA SER A 54 -15.06 -29.68 -2.20
C SER A 54 -13.93 -28.80 -1.66
N ALA A 55 -12.71 -29.36 -1.60
CA ALA A 55 -11.52 -28.60 -1.19
C ALA A 55 -11.31 -27.35 -2.06
N GLY A 56 -11.75 -27.36 -3.33
CA GLY A 56 -11.75 -26.20 -4.22
C GLY A 56 -12.78 -25.13 -3.87
N GLU A 57 -13.98 -25.51 -3.42
CA GLU A 57 -15.03 -24.55 -3.00
C GLU A 57 -14.70 -23.91 -1.64
N ALA A 58 -14.15 -24.68 -0.69
CA ALA A 58 -13.62 -24.13 0.56
C ALA A 58 -12.39 -23.23 0.32
N PHE A 59 -11.60 -23.51 -0.72
CA PHE A 59 -10.46 -22.70 -1.13
C PHE A 59 -10.89 -21.39 -1.80
N VAL A 60 -11.90 -21.40 -2.69
CA VAL A 60 -12.42 -20.21 -3.40
C VAL A 60 -13.24 -19.29 -2.48
N GLU A 61 -14.02 -19.85 -1.55
CA GLU A 61 -14.76 -19.07 -0.54
C GLU A 61 -13.81 -18.43 0.49
N GLY A 62 -12.68 -19.08 0.80
CA GLY A 62 -11.57 -18.46 1.52
C GLY A 62 -10.85 -17.39 0.70
N PHE A 63 -10.66 -17.62 -0.61
CA PHE A 63 -9.96 -16.68 -1.48
C PHE A 63 -10.71 -15.37 -1.73
N ALA A 64 -12.04 -15.43 -1.87
CA ALA A 64 -12.89 -14.26 -2.09
C ALA A 64 -13.14 -13.41 -0.81
N GLY A 65 -12.77 -13.93 0.37
CA GLY A 65 -13.14 -13.40 1.69
C GLY A 65 -12.02 -12.78 2.53
N GLY A 66 -10.86 -12.43 1.97
CA GLY A 66 -9.77 -11.80 2.72
C GLY A 66 -8.67 -12.74 3.24
N ALA A 67 -8.54 -13.94 2.67
CA ALA A 67 -7.55 -14.94 3.09
C ALA A 67 -6.08 -14.57 2.89
N PHE A 68 -5.74 -13.45 2.24
CA PHE A 68 -4.36 -12.97 2.22
C PHE A 68 -3.95 -12.43 3.59
N SER A 69 -4.78 -11.58 4.18
CA SER A 69 -4.64 -11.13 5.58
C SER A 69 -4.69 -12.30 6.55
N ASP A 70 -5.53 -13.33 6.32
CA ASP A 70 -5.54 -14.54 7.18
C ASP A 70 -4.37 -15.48 6.94
N ARG A 71 -3.72 -15.46 5.77
CA ARG A 71 -2.50 -16.24 5.51
C ARG A 71 -1.28 -15.57 6.12
N VAL A 72 -1.20 -14.24 5.99
CA VAL A 72 -0.27 -13.38 6.73
C VAL A 72 -0.48 -13.57 8.24
N ARG A 73 -1.72 -13.43 8.74
CA ARG A 73 -2.07 -13.66 10.15
C ARG A 73 -1.79 -15.09 10.61
N ARG A 74 -1.95 -16.13 9.77
CA ARG A 74 -1.55 -17.50 10.11
C ARG A 74 -0.03 -17.69 10.14
N ALA A 75 0.70 -17.04 9.24
CA ALA A 75 2.16 -17.03 9.26
C ALA A 75 2.68 -16.27 10.50
N THR A 76 2.09 -15.12 10.83
CA THR A 76 2.32 -14.38 12.07
C THR A 76 1.94 -15.23 13.27
N ALA A 77 0.77 -15.87 13.31
CA ALA A 77 0.36 -16.74 14.41
C ALA A 77 1.30 -17.95 14.59
N ALA A 78 1.85 -18.51 13.51
CA ALA A 78 2.86 -19.56 13.58
C ALA A 78 4.19 -19.04 14.15
N ALA A 79 4.65 -17.85 13.73
CA ALA A 79 5.86 -17.20 14.25
C ALA A 79 5.68 -16.74 15.72
N THR A 80 4.52 -16.17 16.05
CA THR A 80 4.10 -15.84 17.40
C THR A 80 3.97 -17.10 18.25
N SER A 81 3.54 -18.26 17.72
CA SER A 81 3.52 -19.53 18.47
C SER A 81 4.92 -20.04 18.83
N ILE A 82 5.92 -19.76 17.99
CA ILE A 82 7.33 -20.05 18.28
C ILE A 82 7.83 -19.08 19.36
N ALA A 83 7.50 -17.78 19.28
CA ALA A 83 7.86 -16.79 20.29
C ALA A 83 7.10 -16.96 21.64
N SER A 84 5.86 -17.45 21.60
CA SER A 84 5.03 -17.72 22.79
C SER A 84 5.26 -19.10 23.41
N SER A 85 6.10 -19.94 22.79
CA SER A 85 6.68 -21.10 23.47
C SER A 85 7.63 -20.71 24.63
N MET A 86 7.93 -19.42 24.78
CA MET A 86 8.71 -18.84 25.88
C MET A 86 7.89 -17.99 26.88
N GLY A 87 6.55 -18.04 26.88
CA GLY A 87 5.76 -17.28 27.86
C GLY A 87 4.32 -17.77 27.98
N VAL A 88 3.96 -18.23 29.18
CA VAL A 88 2.72 -18.91 29.54
C VAL A 88 1.59 -17.92 29.92
N ALA A 89 0.37 -18.19 29.39
CA ALA A 89 -0.99 -17.90 29.88
C ALA A 89 -1.48 -16.42 29.94
N ASP A 90 -2.77 -16.06 29.78
CA ASP A 90 -4.03 -16.82 29.74
C ASP A 90 -5.17 -16.04 29.04
N GLN A 91 -6.25 -16.74 28.70
CA GLN A 91 -7.48 -16.25 28.05
C GLN A 91 -8.38 -15.39 28.96
N ILE A 92 -9.05 -14.36 28.40
CA ILE A 92 -10.41 -13.94 28.81
C ILE A 92 -11.24 -13.57 27.58
N THR A 93 -12.43 -14.18 27.47
CA THR A 93 -13.49 -13.88 26.50
C THR A 93 -14.64 -13.22 27.24
N ILE A 94 -15.12 -12.02 26.85
CA ILE A 94 -16.46 -11.54 27.19
C ILE A 94 -17.11 -10.80 26.00
N ARG A 95 -18.40 -11.10 25.82
CA ARG A 95 -19.34 -10.68 24.78
C ARG A 95 -19.76 -9.21 24.84
N GLN A 96 -20.26 -8.73 23.71
CA GLN A 96 -20.86 -7.41 23.43
C GLN A 96 -21.97 -6.98 24.41
N SER A 97 -22.12 -5.66 24.56
CA SER A 97 -23.44 -5.02 24.65
C SER A 97 -23.40 -3.65 23.96
N GLU A 98 -24.27 -3.47 22.97
CA GLU A 98 -24.55 -2.21 22.28
C GLU A 98 -25.22 -1.20 23.22
N SER A 99 -24.85 0.07 23.12
CA SER A 99 -25.74 1.17 23.48
C SER A 99 -25.60 2.31 22.47
N GLN A 100 -26.57 2.37 21.56
CA GLN A 100 -26.80 3.43 20.59
C GLN A 100 -27.04 4.78 21.28
N GLN A 101 -26.29 5.80 20.86
CA GLN A 101 -26.78 7.18 20.79
C GLN A 101 -26.36 7.75 19.43
N GLN A 102 -27.20 7.55 18.41
CA GLN A 102 -27.08 8.25 17.14
C GLN A 102 -27.82 9.59 17.24
N SER A 103 -27.16 10.68 16.88
CA SER A 103 -27.77 12.01 16.82
C SER A 103 -28.85 12.07 15.75
N HIS A 104 -29.92 12.84 16.00
CA HIS A 104 -31.11 12.96 15.13
C HIS A 104 -30.78 13.36 13.67
N THR A 105 -29.65 14.00 13.42
CA THR A 105 -29.21 14.44 12.09
C THR A 105 -28.71 13.28 11.23
N ALA A 106 -27.95 12.34 11.82
CA ALA A 106 -27.41 11.18 11.10
C ALA A 106 -28.52 10.24 10.60
N GLY A 107 -29.59 10.07 11.38
CA GLY A 107 -30.75 9.27 10.99
C GLY A 107 -31.53 9.90 9.82
N PHE A 108 -31.65 11.23 9.80
CA PHE A 108 -32.33 11.95 8.73
C PHE A 108 -31.55 11.90 7.41
N GLU A 109 -30.23 12.01 7.46
CA GLU A 109 -29.37 11.90 6.27
C GLU A 109 -29.34 10.48 5.69
N ALA A 110 -29.26 9.46 6.55
CA ALA A 110 -29.36 8.06 6.10
C ALA A 110 -30.72 7.77 5.44
N TRP A 111 -31.80 8.36 5.99
CA TRP A 111 -33.14 8.28 5.43
C TRP A 111 -33.25 8.97 4.05
N LEU A 112 -32.65 10.15 3.87
CA LEU A 112 -32.63 10.85 2.58
C LEU A 112 -31.88 10.06 1.49
N ARG A 113 -30.72 9.47 1.81
CA ARG A 113 -29.96 8.63 0.87
C ARG A 113 -30.74 7.39 0.43
N SER A 114 -31.62 6.84 1.29
CA SER A 114 -32.41 5.64 0.99
C SER A 114 -33.61 5.89 0.05
N ARG A 115 -33.98 7.16 -0.21
CA ARG A 115 -35.17 7.54 -1.01
C ARG A 115 -34.87 8.13 -2.39
N GLY A 116 -33.60 8.35 -2.75
CA GLY A 116 -33.24 8.88 -4.06
C GLY A 116 -33.45 7.86 -5.19
N SER A 117 -34.31 8.17 -6.16
CA SER A 117 -34.34 7.45 -7.43
C SER A 117 -33.07 7.78 -8.23
N SER A 118 -32.71 6.93 -9.20
CA SER A 118 -31.49 7.01 -10.03
C SER A 118 -31.33 8.29 -10.88
N SER A 119 -32.12 9.34 -10.63
CA SER A 119 -32.03 10.65 -11.28
C SER A 119 -32.08 11.86 -10.33
N SER A 120 -32.10 11.68 -8.99
CA SER A 120 -32.06 12.80 -8.04
C SER A 120 -30.84 12.72 -7.13
N SER A 121 -29.83 13.55 -7.39
CA SER A 121 -28.67 13.72 -6.51
C SER A 121 -29.12 14.39 -5.21
N VAL A 122 -29.00 13.70 -4.07
CA VAL A 122 -29.23 14.30 -2.75
C VAL A 122 -27.99 15.11 -2.40
N TYR A 123 -28.11 16.43 -2.44
CA TYR A 123 -27.05 17.34 -2.02
C TYR A 123 -27.15 17.56 -0.50
N THR A 124 -26.13 17.11 0.24
CA THR A 124 -25.98 17.52 1.66
C THR A 124 -25.29 18.87 1.74
N SER A 125 -25.33 19.54 2.90
CA SER A 125 -24.54 20.76 3.12
C SER A 125 -23.04 20.54 2.86
N GLU A 126 -22.54 19.34 3.15
CA GLU A 126 -21.16 18.93 2.86
C GLU A 126 -20.94 18.78 1.35
N THR A 127 -21.86 18.14 0.63
CA THR A 127 -21.81 18.03 -0.84
C THR A 127 -21.87 19.40 -1.53
N ILE A 128 -22.66 20.34 -1.00
CA ILE A 128 -22.73 21.71 -1.51
C ILE A 128 -21.43 22.47 -1.23
N ALA A 129 -20.90 22.36 -0.01
CA ALA A 129 -19.62 22.95 0.36
C ALA A 129 -18.46 22.41 -0.50
N GLU A 130 -18.49 21.11 -0.83
CA GLU A 130 -17.50 20.47 -1.69
C GLU A 130 -17.61 20.88 -3.15
N GLN A 131 -18.84 20.97 -3.69
CA GLN A 131 -19.06 21.25 -5.10
C GLN A 131 -19.01 22.75 -5.43
N PHE A 132 -19.49 23.60 -4.53
CA PHE A 132 -19.63 25.04 -4.75
C PHE A 132 -18.73 25.90 -3.87
N GLY A 133 -17.94 25.26 -2.99
CA GLY A 133 -17.12 25.95 -2.01
C GLY A 133 -17.94 26.46 -0.82
N VAL A 134 -17.23 26.89 0.22
CA VAL A 134 -17.82 27.58 1.38
C VAL A 134 -17.52 29.06 1.24
N VAL A 135 -18.53 29.92 1.43
CA VAL A 135 -18.35 31.38 1.39
C VAL A 135 -17.40 31.78 2.53
N LYS A 136 -16.26 32.40 2.22
CA LYS A 136 -15.20 32.76 3.20
C LYS A 136 -15.70 33.52 4.45
N ALA A 137 -16.81 34.25 4.35
CA ALA A 137 -17.40 34.98 5.48
C ALA A 137 -18.35 34.15 6.38
N SER A 138 -18.60 32.88 6.05
CA SER A 138 -19.54 32.00 6.76
C SER A 138 -18.89 31.15 7.86
N TYR A 139 -17.58 31.24 8.02
CA TYR A 139 -16.80 30.58 9.07
C TYR A 139 -15.71 31.51 9.59
N ALA A 140 -15.21 31.24 10.80
CA ALA A 140 -14.03 31.91 11.33
C ALA A 140 -12.79 31.12 10.90
N ALA A 141 -11.90 31.74 10.13
CA ALA A 141 -10.58 31.19 9.83
C ALA A 141 -9.77 31.07 11.12
N VAL A 142 -8.85 30.11 11.16
CA VAL A 142 -8.00 29.85 12.33
C VAL A 142 -6.63 30.48 12.09
N PRO A 143 -6.19 31.48 12.89
CA PRO A 143 -4.92 32.14 12.67
C PRO A 143 -3.74 31.18 12.89
N LEU A 144 -2.73 31.30 12.04
CA LEU A 144 -1.46 30.60 12.14
C LEU A 144 -0.35 31.54 12.61
N GLN A 145 0.65 30.99 13.27
CA GLN A 145 1.89 31.73 13.54
C GLN A 145 2.61 32.02 12.22
N GLN A 146 2.89 33.30 11.97
CA GLN A 146 3.67 33.75 10.82
C GLN A 146 5.11 33.23 10.94
N ARG A 147 5.42 32.14 10.23
CA ARG A 147 6.77 31.59 10.10
C ARG A 147 7.02 31.11 8.68
N SER A 148 8.28 31.11 8.27
CA SER A 148 8.70 30.38 7.08
C SER A 148 9.13 28.97 7.45
N VAL A 149 8.96 28.06 6.51
CA VAL A 149 9.43 26.67 6.57
C VAL A 149 10.44 26.42 5.46
N LEU A 150 11.44 25.60 5.71
CA LEU A 150 12.36 25.16 4.68
C LEU A 150 11.67 24.16 3.75
N ALA A 151 11.90 24.29 2.44
CA ALA A 151 11.35 23.38 1.43
C ALA A 151 12.29 23.22 0.23
N ALA A 152 12.23 22.06 -0.42
CA ALA A 152 12.90 21.78 -1.68
C ALA A 152 12.00 22.17 -2.86
N VAL A 153 12.31 23.30 -3.49
CA VAL A 153 11.51 23.90 -4.56
C VAL A 153 12.10 23.56 -5.92
N CYS A 154 11.29 22.94 -6.79
CA CYS A 154 11.64 22.68 -8.18
C CYS A 154 11.32 23.90 -9.05
N ARG A 155 12.33 24.47 -9.73
CA ARG A 155 12.17 25.66 -10.59
C ARG A 155 11.98 25.37 -12.08
N GLY A 156 11.95 24.09 -12.49
CA GLY A 156 11.73 23.72 -13.88
C GLY A 156 12.10 22.27 -14.19
N PRO A 157 11.79 21.79 -15.41
CA PRO A 157 12.17 20.45 -15.85
C PRO A 157 13.68 20.31 -15.99
N GLY A 158 14.23 19.16 -15.60
CA GLY A 158 15.66 18.87 -15.73
C GLY A 158 16.21 17.96 -14.64
N LYS A 159 17.53 17.87 -14.53
CA LYS A 159 18.13 17.03 -13.48
C LYS A 159 17.78 17.58 -12.09
N PRO A 160 17.40 16.73 -11.13
CA PRO A 160 17.07 17.16 -9.78
C PRO A 160 18.15 18.05 -9.14
N GLN A 161 19.43 17.69 -9.30
CA GLN A 161 20.57 18.44 -8.76
C GLN A 161 20.69 19.87 -9.32
N GLU A 162 20.16 20.10 -10.53
CA GLU A 162 20.22 21.39 -11.22
C GLU A 162 18.92 22.20 -11.04
N ARG A 163 17.83 21.57 -10.59
CA ARG A 163 16.47 22.14 -10.60
C ARG A 163 15.84 22.31 -9.23
N LEU A 164 16.34 21.61 -8.22
CA LEU A 164 15.89 21.72 -6.84
C LEU A 164 16.74 22.73 -6.08
N GLU A 165 16.07 23.63 -5.37
CA GLU A 165 16.69 24.62 -4.50
C GLU A 165 16.02 24.56 -3.12
N MET A 166 16.84 24.55 -2.08
CA MET A 166 16.36 24.69 -0.71
C MET A 166 16.02 26.15 -0.44
N ALA A 167 14.76 26.43 -0.17
CA ALA A 167 14.26 27.79 -0.01
C ALA A 167 13.26 27.88 1.16
N ALA A 168 13.28 29.03 1.85
CA ALA A 168 12.27 29.37 2.83
C ALA A 168 10.93 29.66 2.11
N GLN A 169 9.85 29.03 2.56
CA GLN A 169 8.49 29.21 2.08
C GLN A 169 7.63 29.80 3.21
N GLN A 170 6.95 30.90 2.95
CA GLN A 170 6.06 31.51 3.95
C GLN A 170 4.78 30.67 4.07
N LEU A 171 4.45 30.24 5.28
CA LEU A 171 3.15 29.61 5.52
C LEU A 171 2.01 30.66 5.42
N PRO A 172 0.80 30.25 5.02
CA PRO A 172 -0.38 31.10 5.08
C PRO A 172 -0.59 31.70 6.49
N SER A 173 -1.21 32.87 6.56
CA SER A 173 -1.51 33.54 7.83
C SER A 173 -2.63 32.87 8.64
N GLU A 174 -3.46 32.06 7.99
CA GLU A 174 -4.63 31.42 8.58
C GLU A 174 -4.97 30.12 7.84
N LEU A 175 -5.66 29.21 8.53
CA LEU A 175 -6.24 28.01 7.96
C LEU A 175 -7.69 28.28 7.53
N GLU A 176 -7.98 27.95 6.28
CA GLU A 176 -9.31 28.07 5.69
C GLU A 176 -10.14 26.80 5.92
N TRP A 177 -11.39 26.82 5.46
CA TRP A 177 -12.28 25.67 5.57
C TRP A 177 -11.68 24.40 4.96
N GLY A 178 -11.69 23.32 5.75
CA GLY A 178 -11.19 22.00 5.35
C GLY A 178 -9.67 21.92 5.25
N GLU A 179 -8.93 22.86 5.83
CA GLU A 179 -7.46 22.85 5.85
C GLU A 179 -6.89 22.41 7.19
N VAL A 180 -5.69 21.85 7.13
CA VAL A 180 -4.88 21.49 8.30
C VAL A 180 -3.44 21.92 8.05
N LEU A 181 -2.76 22.35 9.10
CA LEU A 181 -1.31 22.49 9.10
C LEU A 181 -0.70 21.14 9.48
N ILE A 182 0.14 20.59 8.61
CA ILE A 182 0.93 19.40 8.88
C ILE A 182 2.40 19.75 9.09
N GLU A 183 3.05 19.05 10.00
CA GLU A 183 4.50 19.04 10.18
C GLU A 183 5.04 17.68 9.74
N VAL A 184 5.90 17.70 8.73
CA VAL A 184 6.50 16.47 8.21
C VAL A 184 7.55 15.99 9.21
N LYS A 185 7.61 14.67 9.44
CA LYS A 185 8.65 14.06 10.29
C LYS A 185 9.69 13.35 9.44
N TYR A 186 9.21 12.57 8.48
CA TYR A 186 10.06 11.94 7.48
C TYR A 186 9.42 12.04 6.09
N ALA A 187 10.25 12.32 5.09
CA ALA A 187 9.87 12.23 3.69
C ALA A 187 10.87 11.35 2.92
N PRO A 188 10.44 10.28 2.23
CA PRO A 188 11.34 9.49 1.41
C PRO A 188 11.76 10.25 0.15
N VAL A 189 12.92 9.89 -0.39
CA VAL A 189 13.28 10.20 -1.78
C VAL A 189 13.01 8.97 -2.64
N THR A 190 11.99 9.03 -3.48
CA THR A 190 11.51 7.92 -4.31
C THR A 190 11.77 8.17 -5.80
N PRO A 191 11.78 7.11 -6.64
CA PRO A 191 11.85 7.29 -8.08
C PRO A 191 10.71 8.13 -8.67
N ALA A 192 9.53 8.12 -8.04
CA ALA A 192 8.39 8.94 -8.46
C ALA A 192 8.70 10.44 -8.30
N ASP A 193 9.33 10.84 -7.19
CA ASP A 193 9.73 12.23 -6.96
C ASP A 193 10.75 12.69 -8.01
N ILE A 194 11.78 11.88 -8.22
CA ILE A 194 12.84 12.15 -9.20
C ILE A 194 12.28 12.26 -10.61
N TYR A 195 11.34 11.38 -10.97
CA TYR A 195 10.66 11.42 -12.26
C TYR A 195 9.83 12.70 -12.43
N THR A 196 9.05 13.08 -11.42
CA THR A 196 8.26 14.31 -11.44
C THR A 196 9.12 15.56 -11.59
N VAL A 197 10.23 15.65 -10.85
CA VAL A 197 11.17 16.77 -10.95
C VAL A 197 11.77 16.83 -12.36
N ARG A 198 12.17 15.68 -12.91
CA ARG A 198 12.70 15.61 -14.30
C ARG A 198 11.73 16.14 -15.33
N LEU A 199 10.44 15.86 -15.18
CA LEU A 199 9.40 16.34 -16.09
C LEU A 199 8.91 17.75 -15.79
N GLY A 200 9.39 18.40 -14.71
CA GLY A 200 8.96 19.74 -14.34
C GLY A 200 7.54 19.78 -13.77
N GLY A 201 7.16 18.77 -12.98
CA GLY A 201 5.92 18.78 -12.20
C GLY A 201 4.80 17.91 -12.74
N VAL A 202 5.07 17.03 -13.71
CA VAL A 202 4.08 16.10 -14.27
C VAL A 202 4.20 14.72 -13.60
N TYR A 203 3.07 14.15 -13.18
CA TYR A 203 2.99 12.79 -12.66
C TYR A 203 1.60 12.19 -12.87
N ASP A 204 1.50 11.06 -13.58
CA ASP A 204 0.21 10.47 -13.98
C ASP A 204 -0.61 11.46 -14.82
N GLU A 205 -1.86 11.73 -14.43
CA GLU A 205 -2.75 12.72 -15.04
C GLU A 205 -2.64 14.11 -14.36
N ASP A 206 -1.85 14.20 -13.28
CA ASP A 206 -1.71 15.40 -12.46
C ASP A 206 -0.46 16.21 -12.84
N SER A 207 -0.54 17.54 -12.69
CA SER A 207 0.59 18.42 -12.91
C SER A 207 0.60 19.64 -11.99
N LYS A 208 1.79 20.17 -11.73
CA LYS A 208 2.03 21.48 -11.12
C LYS A 208 2.99 22.27 -12.00
N GLU A 209 2.72 23.56 -12.17
CA GLU A 209 3.65 24.45 -12.86
C GLU A 209 4.80 24.85 -11.91
N PRO A 210 6.05 24.89 -12.41
CA PRO A 210 7.15 25.46 -11.64
C PRO A 210 6.94 26.97 -11.36
N PRO A 211 7.31 27.48 -10.17
CA PRO A 211 7.94 26.75 -9.07
C PRO A 211 6.94 25.94 -8.22
N PHE A 212 7.33 24.73 -7.82
CA PHE A 212 6.55 23.91 -6.89
C PHE A 212 7.45 23.19 -5.87
N VAL A 213 6.92 22.93 -4.67
CA VAL A 213 7.59 22.08 -3.67
C VAL A 213 7.51 20.61 -4.11
N ALA A 214 8.65 19.93 -4.16
CA ALA A 214 8.74 18.52 -4.57
C ALA A 214 8.35 17.55 -3.44
N GLY A 215 8.25 16.26 -3.77
CA GLY A 215 7.88 15.20 -2.82
C GLY A 215 6.41 14.80 -2.88
N HIS A 216 6.16 13.51 -3.04
CA HIS A 216 4.82 12.90 -3.06
C HIS A 216 4.39 12.32 -1.73
N ASP A 217 5.34 11.75 -0.99
CA ASP A 217 5.08 10.90 0.17
C ASP A 217 5.77 11.47 1.42
N ALA A 218 5.20 11.19 2.59
CA ALA A 218 5.74 11.53 3.90
C ALA A 218 4.96 10.80 4.99
N VAL A 219 5.49 10.85 6.20
CA VAL A 219 4.70 10.75 7.44
C VAL A 219 4.74 12.13 8.12
N ALA A 220 3.57 12.61 8.50
CA ALA A 220 3.42 13.94 9.10
C ALA A 220 2.51 13.89 10.33
N VAL A 221 2.57 14.93 11.15
CA VAL A 221 1.69 15.13 12.31
C VAL A 221 0.84 16.36 12.05
N VAL A 222 -0.44 16.29 12.37
CA VAL A 222 -1.33 17.46 12.34
C VAL A 222 -0.94 18.40 13.47
N ALA A 223 -0.45 19.58 13.14
CA ALA A 223 -0.06 20.60 14.12
C ALA A 223 -1.23 21.52 14.48
N GLN A 224 -2.11 21.83 13.52
CA GLN A 224 -3.27 22.68 13.76
C GLN A 224 -4.39 22.35 12.77
N VAL A 225 -5.64 22.47 13.23
CA VAL A 225 -6.84 22.12 12.46
C VAL A 225 -7.66 23.36 12.12
N GLY A 226 -8.02 23.51 10.85
CA GLY A 226 -8.86 24.58 10.34
C GLY A 226 -10.36 24.30 10.50
N PRO A 227 -11.21 25.30 10.21
CA PRO A 227 -12.66 25.16 10.36
C PRO A 227 -13.24 24.08 9.45
N GLY A 228 -14.26 23.37 9.94
CA GLY A 228 -14.98 22.35 9.17
C GLY A 228 -14.31 20.97 9.07
N VAL A 229 -13.08 20.82 9.57
CA VAL A 229 -12.39 19.53 9.66
C VAL A 229 -12.92 18.76 10.87
N LYS A 230 -13.46 17.56 10.65
CA LYS A 230 -14.06 16.72 11.71
C LYS A 230 -13.29 15.43 11.98
N GLU A 231 -12.54 14.95 10.99
CA GLU A 231 -11.90 13.61 11.03
C GLU A 231 -10.45 13.64 11.51
N LEU A 232 -9.87 14.83 11.67
CA LEU A 232 -8.50 15.04 12.09
C LEU A 232 -8.46 15.93 13.33
N ALA A 233 -7.54 15.62 14.23
CA ALA A 233 -7.21 16.40 15.41
C ALA A 233 -5.70 16.66 15.49
N GLU A 234 -5.31 17.67 16.26
CA GLU A 234 -3.90 17.95 16.54
C GLU A 234 -3.22 16.74 17.19
N GLY A 235 -2.00 16.43 16.77
CA GLY A 235 -1.23 15.24 17.18
C GLY A 235 -1.55 13.97 16.38
N ASP A 236 -2.55 13.97 15.51
CA ASP A 236 -2.83 12.85 14.62
C ASP A 236 -1.67 12.65 13.63
N VAL A 237 -1.24 11.40 13.46
CA VAL A 237 -0.27 11.01 12.44
C VAL A 237 -1.01 10.73 11.15
N VAL A 238 -0.56 11.36 10.07
CA VAL A 238 -1.23 11.36 8.77
C VAL A 238 -0.27 11.03 7.63
N LEU A 239 -0.82 10.43 6.57
CA LEU A 239 -0.09 10.07 5.35
C LEU A 239 -0.70 10.79 4.13
N PRO A 240 0.13 11.32 3.20
CA PRO A 240 -0.32 11.86 1.92
C PRO A 240 -1.00 10.80 1.03
N VAL A 241 -2.21 11.08 0.54
CA VAL A 241 -2.93 10.17 -0.37
C VAL A 241 -3.14 10.73 -1.78
N VAL A 242 -2.74 11.97 -2.00
CA VAL A 242 -2.76 12.64 -3.31
C VAL A 242 -1.33 12.78 -3.88
N PRO A 243 -1.16 12.92 -5.21
CA PRO A 243 0.14 13.25 -5.80
C PRO A 243 0.54 14.69 -5.51
N LEU A 244 1.84 14.96 -5.66
CA LEU A 244 2.40 16.32 -5.70
C LEU A 244 2.03 17.15 -4.46
N LEU A 245 1.83 16.53 -3.29
CA LEU A 245 1.43 17.28 -2.09
C LEU A 245 2.51 18.30 -1.70
N GLY A 246 3.77 18.04 -2.02
CA GLY A 246 4.91 18.91 -1.72
C GLY A 246 5.51 18.56 -0.37
N CYS A 247 5.87 17.30 -0.20
CA CYS A 247 6.28 16.73 1.08
C CYS A 247 7.75 16.95 1.45
N TRP A 248 8.59 17.44 0.53
CA TRP A 248 9.95 17.85 0.85
C TRP A 248 9.94 19.28 1.42
N ALA A 249 9.33 19.42 2.59
CA ALA A 249 9.22 20.63 3.37
C ALA A 249 9.01 20.28 4.85
N GLU A 250 9.46 21.14 5.77
CA GLU A 250 9.29 20.93 7.22
C GLU A 250 7.81 20.90 7.63
N GLY A 251 6.96 21.63 6.89
CA GLY A 251 5.52 21.63 7.08
C GLY A 251 4.78 22.27 5.92
N ALA A 252 3.47 22.03 5.86
CA ALA A 252 2.62 22.57 4.80
C ALA A 252 1.17 22.73 5.28
N VAL A 253 0.46 23.70 4.71
CA VAL A 253 -1.00 23.77 4.81
C VAL A 253 -1.59 22.95 3.68
N VAL A 254 -2.42 21.97 4.03
CA VAL A 254 -3.01 21.02 3.07
C VAL A 254 -4.51 20.87 3.32
N LYS A 255 -5.24 20.42 2.31
CA LYS A 255 -6.64 20.01 2.50
C LYS A 255 -6.70 18.74 3.35
N ALA A 256 -7.61 18.66 4.32
CA ALA A 256 -7.78 17.50 5.18
C ALA A 256 -7.99 16.20 4.39
N LYS A 257 -8.73 16.25 3.27
CA LYS A 257 -8.94 15.10 2.36
C LYS A 257 -7.69 14.63 1.60
N ALA A 258 -6.62 15.42 1.59
CA ALA A 258 -5.37 15.09 0.92
C ALA A 258 -4.51 14.12 1.76
N VAL A 259 -4.90 13.89 3.01
CA VAL A 259 -4.18 13.04 3.96
C VAL A 259 -5.12 12.07 4.65
N VAL A 260 -4.59 10.94 5.13
CA VAL A 260 -5.34 9.94 5.90
C VAL A 260 -4.68 9.74 7.26
N ARG A 261 -5.49 9.82 8.32
CA ARG A 261 -5.07 9.47 9.69
C ARG A 261 -4.73 7.98 9.79
N VAL A 262 -3.61 7.69 10.43
CA VAL A 262 -3.14 6.31 10.69
C VAL A 262 -2.84 6.01 12.15
N GLY A 263 -2.79 7.01 13.03
CA GLY A 263 -2.62 6.84 14.47
C GLY A 263 -2.38 8.20 15.12
N ARG A 264 -1.80 8.22 16.32
CA ARG A 264 -1.53 9.46 17.06
C ARG A 264 -0.20 9.36 17.81
N LEU A 265 0.56 10.46 17.86
CA LEU A 265 1.69 10.55 18.77
C LEU A 265 1.22 11.09 20.12
N ALA A 266 1.66 10.47 21.22
CA ALA A 266 1.38 11.00 22.54
C ALA A 266 1.95 12.42 22.69
N ALA A 267 1.26 13.28 23.45
CA ALA A 267 1.56 14.71 23.56
C ALA A 267 3.01 15.05 24.03
N GLY A 268 3.74 14.08 24.60
CA GLY A 268 5.17 14.22 24.95
C GLY A 268 6.17 13.69 23.90
N ALA A 269 5.73 12.85 22.96
CA ALA A 269 6.58 12.27 21.92
C ALA A 269 6.74 13.19 20.69
N ALA A 270 5.78 14.09 20.45
CA ALA A 270 5.88 15.09 19.38
C ALA A 270 7.07 16.05 19.57
N ALA A 271 7.48 16.28 20.83
CA ALA A 271 8.68 17.06 21.19
C ALA A 271 9.96 16.21 21.21
N ALA A 272 9.87 14.92 21.58
CA ALA A 272 11.03 14.02 21.62
C ALA A 272 11.46 13.49 20.23
N ALA A 273 10.53 13.39 19.28
CA ALA A 273 10.84 13.04 17.88
C ALA A 273 11.65 14.13 17.14
N ALA A 274 11.85 15.30 17.76
CA ALA A 274 12.72 16.36 17.24
C ALA A 274 14.19 16.22 17.72
N VAL A 275 14.50 15.34 18.68
CA VAL A 275 15.85 15.20 19.24
C VAL A 275 16.13 13.74 19.62
N ALA A 276 16.68 12.93 18.70
CA ALA A 276 17.33 11.68 19.08
C ALA A 276 18.40 11.21 18.06
N ALA A 277 19.66 11.52 18.36
CA ALA A 277 20.85 10.71 18.08
C ALA A 277 22.01 11.20 18.99
N PRO A 278 23.04 10.40 19.35
CA PRO A 278 23.16 8.95 19.44
C PRO A 278 23.26 8.46 20.91
N GLU A 279 23.23 7.14 21.10
CA GLU A 279 23.34 6.45 22.40
C GLU A 279 24.65 6.75 23.14
N GLY A 280 24.54 6.98 24.45
CA GLY A 280 25.70 6.98 25.34
C GLY A 280 25.53 7.73 26.67
N ALA A 281 24.58 7.32 27.52
CA ALA A 281 24.67 7.58 28.97
C ALA A 281 23.62 6.75 29.73
N ALA A 282 24.08 5.82 30.56
CA ALA A 282 23.26 5.23 31.62
C ALA A 282 23.04 6.29 32.71
N ALA A 283 21.78 6.57 33.05
CA ALA A 283 21.44 7.28 34.27
C ALA A 283 20.06 6.86 34.78
N ASP A 284 20.03 6.49 36.05
CA ASP A 284 18.88 6.04 36.83
C ASP A 284 17.73 7.06 36.85
N ALA A 285 16.49 6.59 36.70
CA ALA A 285 15.30 7.41 36.88
C ALA A 285 14.35 6.77 37.89
N ALA A 286 14.39 7.30 39.12
CA ALA A 286 13.38 7.07 40.14
C ALA A 286 12.18 7.99 39.90
N GLY A 287 11.03 7.37 39.58
CA GLY A 287 9.69 7.74 40.05
C GLY A 287 9.17 9.16 39.83
N THR A 288 8.29 9.34 38.84
CA THR A 288 7.05 10.13 39.03
C THR A 288 5.97 9.57 38.10
N LYS A 289 4.94 8.93 38.66
CA LYS A 289 3.77 8.43 37.91
C LYS A 289 2.78 9.57 37.69
N ALA A 290 2.82 10.19 36.51
CA ALA A 290 1.70 10.97 35.99
C ALA A 290 0.77 10.02 35.20
N GLY A 291 -0.54 10.10 35.45
CA GLY A 291 -1.55 9.18 34.93
C GLY A 291 -1.57 9.14 33.40
N ALA A 292 -1.21 7.98 32.84
CA ALA A 292 -1.41 7.68 31.44
C ALA A 292 -2.90 7.43 31.20
N GLU A 293 -3.57 8.36 30.52
CA GLU A 293 -4.85 8.08 29.87
C GLU A 293 -4.64 6.90 28.91
N SER A 294 -5.47 5.86 29.01
CA SER A 294 -5.31 4.67 28.17
C SER A 294 -5.57 5.04 26.72
N ALA A 295 -4.54 5.06 25.88
CA ALA A 295 -4.67 5.20 24.44
C ALA A 295 -5.67 4.14 23.93
N THR A 296 -6.64 4.56 23.13
CA THR A 296 -7.53 3.60 22.48
C THR A 296 -6.74 2.83 21.42
N GLN A 297 -7.14 1.60 21.07
CA GLN A 297 -6.49 0.81 20.01
C GLN A 297 -6.48 1.54 18.64
N ALA A 298 -7.29 2.60 18.48
CA ALA A 298 -7.31 3.47 17.30
C ALA A 298 -6.19 4.53 17.28
N ASP A 299 -5.49 4.75 18.39
CA ASP A 299 -4.43 5.74 18.53
C ASP A 299 -3.03 5.14 18.34
N GLU A 300 -2.88 3.82 18.42
CA GLU A 300 -1.62 3.11 18.21
C GLU A 300 -1.18 3.18 16.74
N LEU A 301 0.11 3.46 16.51
CA LEU A 301 0.67 3.49 15.17
C LEU A 301 0.81 2.07 14.61
N PRO A 302 0.33 1.80 13.39
CA PRO A 302 0.41 0.47 12.80
C PRO A 302 1.84 0.08 12.43
N LEU A 303 2.73 1.05 12.25
CA LEU A 303 4.13 0.88 11.82
C LEU A 303 4.99 2.00 12.43
N PRO A 304 6.32 1.79 12.57
CA PRO A 304 7.26 2.88 12.88
C PRO A 304 7.20 4.00 11.83
N LEU A 305 7.64 5.22 12.20
CA LEU A 305 7.50 6.41 11.36
C LEU A 305 8.26 6.27 10.03
N GLU A 306 9.43 5.64 10.04
CA GLU A 306 10.28 5.39 8.87
C GLU A 306 9.55 4.52 7.84
N TYR A 307 8.85 3.48 8.31
CA TYR A 307 8.02 2.61 7.48
C TYR A 307 6.78 3.33 6.96
N LEU A 308 6.16 4.18 7.79
CA LEU A 308 5.03 5.02 7.40
C LEU A 308 5.42 6.04 6.33
N ALA A 309 6.63 6.60 6.39
CA ALA A 309 7.16 7.49 5.36
C ALA A 309 7.24 6.76 4.01
N ALA A 310 7.65 5.49 4.00
CA ALA A 310 7.73 4.62 2.82
C ALA A 310 6.43 3.83 2.53
N HIS A 311 5.29 4.22 3.09
CA HIS A 311 4.05 3.42 3.06
C HIS A 311 3.60 3.02 1.65
N ARG A 312 3.76 3.90 0.64
CA ARG A 312 3.34 3.59 -0.74
C ARG A 312 4.10 2.44 -1.34
N GLU A 313 5.42 2.36 -1.13
CA GLU A 313 6.23 1.28 -1.68
C GLU A 313 5.90 -0.06 -1.01
N LEU A 314 5.66 -0.05 0.30
CA LEU A 314 5.20 -1.21 1.06
C LEU A 314 3.82 -1.71 0.60
N LEU A 315 2.85 -0.79 0.49
CA LEU A 315 1.49 -1.10 0.04
C LEU A 315 1.46 -1.57 -1.41
N LEU A 316 2.32 -1.03 -2.27
CA LEU A 316 2.48 -1.48 -3.65
C LEU A 316 2.96 -2.92 -3.70
N ALA A 317 4.03 -3.27 -2.98
CA ALA A 317 4.53 -4.64 -2.92
C ALA A 317 3.46 -5.63 -2.41
N PHE A 318 2.74 -5.24 -1.36
CA PHE A 318 1.64 -6.02 -0.79
C PHE A 318 0.52 -6.26 -1.82
N GLN A 319 0.06 -5.21 -2.50
CA GLN A 319 -1.05 -5.33 -3.45
C GLN A 319 -0.66 -5.99 -4.77
N LEU A 320 0.59 -5.87 -5.23
CA LEU A 320 1.06 -6.59 -6.42
C LEU A 320 0.91 -8.11 -6.26
N LEU A 321 1.20 -8.63 -5.06
CA LEU A 321 1.02 -10.05 -4.74
C LEU A 321 -0.45 -10.40 -4.46
N GLU A 322 -1.20 -9.50 -3.81
CA GLU A 322 -2.63 -9.72 -3.52
C GLU A 322 -3.51 -9.72 -4.79
N ALA A 323 -3.13 -8.94 -5.80
CA ALA A 323 -3.89 -8.78 -7.04
C ALA A 323 -3.94 -10.05 -7.92
N ASP A 324 -3.07 -11.03 -7.68
CA ASP A 324 -3.10 -12.31 -8.38
C ASP A 324 -3.50 -13.47 -7.46
N ALA A 325 -4.79 -13.76 -7.48
CA ALA A 325 -5.41 -14.79 -6.68
C ALA A 325 -5.04 -16.23 -7.08
N SER A 326 -4.31 -16.41 -8.18
CA SER A 326 -4.01 -17.76 -8.70
C SER A 326 -2.78 -18.40 -8.06
N LEU A 327 -1.94 -17.61 -7.37
CA LEU A 327 -0.66 -18.06 -6.83
C LEU A 327 -0.83 -19.02 -5.64
N LYS A 328 -0.15 -20.18 -5.74
CA LYS A 328 -0.09 -21.23 -4.72
C LYS A 328 1.33 -21.38 -4.17
N PRO A 329 1.49 -21.86 -2.93
CA PRO A 329 2.81 -22.27 -2.42
C PRO A 329 3.56 -23.15 -3.43
N GLY A 330 4.83 -22.82 -3.68
CA GLY A 330 5.68 -23.45 -4.69
C GLY A 330 5.66 -22.79 -6.07
N ASP A 331 4.66 -21.96 -6.38
CA ASP A 331 4.65 -21.15 -7.60
C ASP A 331 5.79 -20.14 -7.59
N CYS A 332 6.19 -19.71 -8.79
CA CYS A 332 7.32 -18.81 -8.96
C CYS A 332 6.88 -17.44 -9.48
N VAL A 333 7.42 -16.39 -8.87
CA VAL A 333 7.32 -15.00 -9.31
C VAL A 333 8.69 -14.56 -9.85
N ILE A 334 8.71 -13.71 -10.87
CA ILE A 334 9.92 -13.06 -11.37
C ILE A 334 9.76 -11.55 -11.30
N LEU A 335 10.82 -10.82 -10.95
CA LEU A 335 10.77 -9.35 -10.92
C LEU A 335 12.10 -8.75 -11.35
N ASN A 336 12.04 -7.61 -12.03
CA ASN A 336 13.19 -6.72 -12.16
C ASN A 336 13.18 -5.66 -11.06
N VAL A 337 14.28 -4.91 -10.94
CA VAL A 337 14.53 -3.95 -9.85
C VAL A 337 14.40 -4.59 -8.43
N PRO A 338 14.97 -5.79 -8.20
CA PRO A 338 14.75 -6.51 -6.94
C PRO A 338 15.37 -5.79 -5.73
N ASN A 339 16.33 -4.89 -5.95
CA ASN A 339 16.99 -4.11 -4.89
C ASN A 339 16.20 -2.87 -4.43
N SER A 340 15.08 -2.54 -5.07
CA SER A 340 14.20 -1.45 -4.62
C SER A 340 13.46 -1.83 -3.33
N THR A 341 12.92 -0.85 -2.62
CA THR A 341 12.02 -1.08 -1.47
C THR A 341 10.88 -2.03 -1.83
N VAL A 342 10.24 -1.82 -2.99
CA VAL A 342 9.17 -2.69 -3.51
C VAL A 342 9.71 -4.10 -3.75
N GLY A 343 10.85 -4.24 -4.43
CA GLY A 343 11.47 -5.53 -4.75
C GLY A 343 11.86 -6.32 -3.50
N ARG A 344 12.57 -5.69 -2.55
CA ARG A 344 12.99 -6.28 -1.27
C ARG A 344 11.76 -6.72 -0.45
N THR A 345 10.69 -5.92 -0.46
CA THR A 345 9.42 -6.28 0.20
C THR A 345 8.76 -7.48 -0.49
N VAL A 346 8.67 -7.50 -1.81
CA VAL A 346 8.11 -8.64 -2.58
C VAL A 346 8.87 -9.93 -2.28
N LEU A 347 10.20 -9.89 -2.21
CA LEU A 347 11.01 -11.08 -1.90
C LEU A 347 10.68 -11.67 -0.52
N GLN A 348 10.59 -10.81 0.51
CA GLN A 348 10.24 -11.22 1.87
C GLN A 348 8.82 -11.78 1.92
N LEU A 349 7.86 -11.12 1.28
CA LEU A 349 6.48 -11.60 1.20
C LEU A 349 6.39 -12.94 0.44
N CYS A 350 7.12 -13.11 -0.66
CA CYS A 350 7.21 -14.39 -1.37
C CYS A 350 7.71 -15.52 -0.45
N LYS A 351 8.76 -15.27 0.34
CA LYS A 351 9.30 -16.23 1.32
C LYS A 351 8.23 -16.65 2.35
N LEU A 352 7.50 -15.69 2.91
CA LEU A 352 6.41 -15.95 3.87
C LEU A 352 5.25 -16.74 3.25
N LEU A 353 4.94 -16.48 1.97
CA LEU A 353 3.90 -17.16 1.21
C LEU A 353 4.36 -18.51 0.63
N LYS A 354 5.61 -18.91 0.88
CA LYS A 354 6.25 -20.11 0.31
C LYS A 354 6.24 -20.11 -1.22
N LEU A 355 6.35 -18.92 -1.82
CA LEU A 355 6.56 -18.73 -3.25
C LEU A 355 8.05 -18.75 -3.55
N ARG A 356 8.42 -19.20 -4.75
CA ARG A 356 9.76 -19.02 -5.30
C ARG A 356 9.85 -17.65 -5.94
N ALA A 357 11.00 -16.99 -5.82
CA ALA A 357 11.21 -15.67 -6.41
C ALA A 357 12.51 -15.64 -7.23
N VAL A 358 12.41 -15.23 -8.48
CA VAL A 358 13.55 -14.97 -9.37
C VAL A 358 13.76 -13.47 -9.47
N ALA A 359 14.87 -13.00 -8.92
CA ALA A 359 15.26 -11.59 -8.93
C ALA A 359 16.17 -11.30 -10.13
N VAL A 360 15.77 -10.38 -11.00
CA VAL A 360 16.55 -9.98 -12.18
C VAL A 360 17.21 -8.63 -11.91
N LEU A 361 18.51 -8.68 -11.61
CA LEU A 361 19.31 -7.56 -11.15
C LEU A 361 20.12 -6.97 -12.30
N ARG A 362 20.04 -5.65 -12.46
CA ARG A 362 20.86 -4.91 -13.42
C ARG A 362 22.33 -4.96 -13.00
N CYS A 363 23.20 -5.32 -13.94
CA CYS A 363 24.63 -5.14 -13.80
C CYS A 363 25.05 -3.92 -14.62
N LYS A 364 25.78 -2.95 -14.04
CA LYS A 364 26.34 -1.83 -14.80
C LYS A 364 27.56 -2.39 -15.55
N PRO A 365 27.57 -2.42 -16.89
CA PRO A 365 28.72 -2.93 -17.62
C PRO A 365 29.96 -2.09 -17.30
N SER A 366 31.16 -2.67 -17.40
CA SER A 366 32.43 -1.92 -17.53
C SER A 366 32.89 -1.06 -16.33
N SER A 367 32.60 -1.45 -15.09
CA SER A 367 33.23 -0.83 -13.91
C SER A 367 34.01 -1.89 -13.12
N GLU A 368 35.22 -1.56 -12.66
CA GLU A 368 36.00 -2.45 -11.77
C GLU A 368 35.14 -2.91 -10.59
N GLY A 369 35.23 -4.20 -10.23
CA GLY A 369 34.42 -4.79 -9.17
C GLY A 369 32.92 -4.98 -9.49
N ALA A 370 32.50 -4.93 -10.76
CA ALA A 370 31.09 -5.13 -11.12
C ALA A 370 30.54 -6.51 -10.69
N ASP A 371 31.34 -7.56 -10.85
CA ASP A 371 30.94 -8.92 -10.47
C ASP A 371 30.85 -9.09 -8.95
N GLU A 372 31.80 -8.51 -8.20
CA GLU A 372 31.79 -8.49 -6.73
C GLU A 372 30.58 -7.73 -6.19
N ARG A 373 30.28 -6.55 -6.76
CA ARG A 373 29.07 -5.79 -6.42
C ARG A 373 27.79 -6.56 -6.73
N PHE A 374 27.74 -7.22 -7.89
CA PHE A 374 26.61 -8.06 -8.25
C PHE A 374 26.40 -9.17 -7.22
N GLU A 375 27.46 -9.90 -6.86
CA GLU A 375 27.36 -11.03 -5.95
C GLU A 375 27.00 -10.58 -4.52
N ALA A 376 27.57 -9.47 -4.04
CA ALA A 376 27.22 -8.89 -2.74
C ALA A 376 25.72 -8.55 -2.65
N VAL A 377 25.17 -7.89 -3.68
CA VAL A 377 23.74 -7.58 -3.73
C VAL A 377 22.91 -8.87 -3.92
N ALA A 378 23.37 -9.82 -4.73
CA ALA A 378 22.69 -11.09 -4.93
C ALA A 378 22.57 -11.88 -3.63
N GLU A 379 23.62 -11.92 -2.81
CA GLU A 379 23.61 -12.57 -1.49
C GLU A 379 22.58 -11.93 -0.55
N GLN A 380 22.53 -10.60 -0.48
CA GLN A 380 21.50 -9.89 0.28
C GLN A 380 20.08 -10.25 -0.18
N LEU A 381 19.83 -10.24 -1.49
CA LEU A 381 18.52 -10.57 -2.05
C LEU A 381 18.12 -12.03 -1.77
N ARG A 382 19.09 -12.98 -1.78
CA ARG A 382 18.83 -14.37 -1.37
C ARG A 382 18.46 -14.46 0.11
N GLY A 383 19.14 -13.71 0.98
CA GLY A 383 18.79 -13.62 2.41
C GLY A 383 17.35 -13.15 2.64
N LEU A 384 16.90 -12.16 1.86
CA LEU A 384 15.54 -11.62 1.88
C LEU A 384 14.47 -12.57 1.32
N GLY A 385 14.85 -13.57 0.51
CA GLY A 385 13.92 -14.58 0.00
C GLY A 385 14.00 -14.88 -1.49
N ALA A 386 14.92 -14.26 -2.24
CA ALA A 386 15.15 -14.65 -3.62
C ALA A 386 15.62 -16.11 -3.70
N THR A 387 14.92 -16.92 -4.47
CA THR A 387 15.32 -18.30 -4.77
C THR A 387 16.48 -18.33 -5.76
N LEU A 388 16.49 -17.38 -6.71
CA LEU A 388 17.54 -17.22 -7.70
C LEU A 388 17.71 -15.73 -8.03
N VAL A 389 18.95 -15.31 -8.21
CA VAL A 389 19.29 -13.95 -8.67
C VAL A 389 20.00 -14.09 -10.00
N LEU A 390 19.49 -13.39 -11.02
CA LEU A 390 19.96 -13.44 -12.40
C LEU A 390 20.36 -12.04 -12.87
N ARG A 391 21.20 -11.98 -13.90
CA ARG A 391 21.60 -10.71 -14.51
C ARG A 391 20.54 -10.25 -15.51
N ASP A 392 20.24 -8.96 -15.51
CA ASP A 392 19.39 -8.32 -16.51
C ASP A 392 20.12 -8.11 -17.84
N GLU A 393 20.57 -9.20 -18.45
CA GLU A 393 21.31 -9.21 -19.70
C GLU A 393 21.05 -10.50 -20.50
N GLY A 394 21.29 -10.45 -21.80
CA GLY A 394 21.04 -11.58 -22.69
C GLY A 394 19.61 -12.12 -22.57
N SER A 395 19.48 -13.45 -22.48
CA SER A 395 18.19 -14.13 -22.25
C SER A 395 18.11 -14.69 -20.83
N VAL A 396 17.20 -14.13 -20.03
CA VAL A 396 16.87 -14.61 -18.69
C VAL A 396 16.32 -16.04 -18.74
N LYS A 397 15.62 -16.41 -19.81
CA LYS A 397 15.13 -17.79 -20.03
C LYS A 397 16.30 -18.78 -20.14
N THR A 398 17.34 -18.46 -20.89
CA THR A 398 18.54 -19.32 -21.01
C THR A 398 19.28 -19.40 -19.66
N GLN A 399 19.38 -18.30 -18.93
CA GLN A 399 19.96 -18.30 -17.58
C GLN A 399 19.19 -19.24 -16.63
N LEU A 400 17.85 -19.21 -16.64
CA LEU A 400 17.02 -20.14 -15.86
C LEU A 400 17.29 -21.61 -16.20
N GLN A 401 17.45 -21.91 -17.49
CA GLN A 401 17.78 -23.27 -17.95
C GLN A 401 19.17 -23.71 -17.48
N ALA A 402 20.17 -22.82 -17.54
CA ALA A 402 21.53 -23.08 -17.06
C ALA A 402 21.55 -23.40 -15.56
N HIS A 403 20.72 -22.70 -14.77
CA HIS A 403 20.52 -22.97 -13.33
C HIS A 403 19.60 -24.16 -13.05
N ARG A 404 19.15 -24.91 -14.06
CA ARG A 404 18.22 -26.05 -13.94
C ARG A 404 16.93 -25.68 -13.18
N PHE A 405 16.47 -24.43 -13.34
CA PHE A 405 15.27 -23.93 -12.68
C PHE A 405 14.03 -24.25 -13.54
N PHE A 406 13.43 -25.43 -13.33
CA PHE A 406 12.37 -25.95 -14.21
C PHE A 406 10.97 -25.41 -13.92
N GLY A 407 10.68 -24.99 -12.69
CA GLY A 407 9.37 -24.41 -12.36
C GLY A 407 9.30 -22.96 -12.82
N ARG A 408 8.94 -22.72 -14.08
CA ARG A 408 8.91 -21.39 -14.72
C ARG A 408 8.01 -20.40 -13.95
N PRO A 409 8.32 -19.10 -13.99
CA PRO A 409 7.52 -18.11 -13.28
C PRO A 409 6.13 -17.94 -13.90
N LYS A 410 5.12 -17.79 -13.04
CA LYS A 410 3.70 -17.58 -13.40
C LYS A 410 3.24 -16.13 -13.36
N LEU A 411 4.02 -15.29 -12.69
CA LEU A 411 3.76 -13.86 -12.55
C LEU A 411 5.08 -13.10 -12.65
N ALA A 412 5.08 -12.02 -13.44
CA ALA A 412 6.18 -11.08 -13.56
C ALA A 412 5.79 -9.70 -13.02
N PHE A 413 6.71 -9.02 -12.34
CA PHE A 413 6.60 -7.61 -11.98
C PHE A 413 7.66 -6.79 -12.70
N ASP A 414 7.22 -5.80 -13.47
CA ASP A 414 8.06 -4.87 -14.23
C ASP A 414 7.93 -3.44 -13.73
N ALA A 415 9.07 -2.81 -13.44
CA ALA A 415 9.17 -1.36 -13.24
C ALA A 415 10.23 -0.69 -14.12
N VAL A 416 10.83 -1.41 -15.07
CA VAL A 416 11.90 -0.87 -15.92
C VAL A 416 11.34 -0.50 -17.29
N GLY A 417 10.53 -1.35 -17.89
CA GLY A 417 10.15 -1.24 -19.30
C GLY A 417 11.26 -1.68 -20.26
N GLY A 418 11.11 -1.31 -21.53
CA GLY A 418 12.04 -1.65 -22.61
C GLY A 418 12.41 -3.14 -22.69
N ASP A 419 13.70 -3.41 -22.93
CA ASP A 419 14.22 -4.78 -23.10
C ASP A 419 14.17 -5.59 -21.80
N SER A 420 14.31 -4.95 -20.64
CA SER A 420 14.25 -5.63 -19.33
C SER A 420 12.89 -6.30 -19.13
N ALA A 421 11.82 -5.57 -19.44
CA ALA A 421 10.46 -6.11 -19.43
C ALA A 421 10.31 -7.29 -20.40
N GLY A 422 10.86 -7.17 -21.61
CA GLY A 422 10.88 -8.25 -22.60
C GLY A 422 11.61 -9.50 -22.12
N ARG A 423 12.76 -9.35 -21.44
CA ARG A 423 13.55 -10.47 -20.89
C ARG A 423 12.79 -11.24 -19.82
N ILE A 424 12.16 -10.55 -18.86
CA ILE A 424 11.36 -11.23 -17.83
C ILE A 424 10.07 -11.83 -18.43
N ALA A 425 9.48 -11.19 -19.45
CA ALA A 425 8.36 -11.76 -20.20
C ALA A 425 8.75 -13.05 -20.94
N GLU A 426 9.96 -13.15 -21.48
CA GLU A 426 10.47 -14.36 -22.15
C GLU A 426 10.57 -15.56 -21.18
N ALA A 427 10.93 -15.28 -19.93
CA ALA A 427 11.13 -16.29 -18.89
C ALA A 427 9.82 -16.96 -18.44
N LEU A 428 8.69 -16.25 -18.52
CA LEU A 428 7.38 -16.70 -18.05
C LEU A 428 6.93 -18.06 -18.63
N GLU A 429 6.16 -18.80 -17.84
CA GLU A 429 5.36 -19.92 -18.31
C GLU A 429 4.32 -19.44 -19.35
N PRO A 430 4.00 -20.23 -20.39
CA PRO A 430 2.91 -19.87 -21.30
C PRO A 430 1.58 -19.61 -20.57
N GLY A 431 0.82 -18.61 -21.00
CA GLY A 431 -0.45 -18.19 -20.40
C GLY A 431 -0.32 -17.30 -19.15
N SER A 432 0.91 -16.97 -18.75
CA SER A 432 1.20 -16.22 -17.53
C SER A 432 1.11 -14.71 -17.68
N LYS A 433 1.07 -14.03 -16.53
CA LYS A 433 0.85 -12.59 -16.43
C LYS A 433 2.13 -11.81 -16.17
N LEU A 434 2.24 -10.65 -16.81
CA LEU A 434 3.20 -9.61 -16.51
C LEU A 434 2.46 -8.35 -16.06
N VAL A 435 2.84 -7.83 -14.90
CA VAL A 435 2.28 -6.61 -14.32
C VAL A 435 3.32 -5.49 -14.41
N VAL A 436 2.98 -4.44 -15.17
CA VAL A 436 3.79 -3.22 -15.27
C VAL A 436 3.31 -2.23 -14.23
N TYR A 437 4.17 -1.81 -13.31
CA TYR A 437 3.84 -0.84 -12.25
C TYR A 437 4.75 0.41 -12.27
N GLY A 438 5.71 0.47 -13.18
CA GLY A 438 6.60 1.61 -13.36
C GLY A 438 7.39 1.52 -14.68
N CYS A 439 8.09 2.60 -15.03
CA CYS A 439 8.89 2.67 -16.26
C CYS A 439 10.16 3.50 -16.04
N LEU A 440 11.11 2.97 -15.25
CA LEU A 440 12.36 3.66 -14.92
C LEU A 440 13.24 3.95 -16.14
N SER A 441 13.12 3.17 -17.22
CA SER A 441 13.89 3.41 -18.45
C SER A 441 13.31 4.52 -19.32
N GLY A 442 12.05 4.94 -19.09
CA GLY A 442 11.31 5.82 -20.00
C GLY A 442 10.95 5.17 -21.35
N LYS A 443 11.22 3.88 -21.54
CA LYS A 443 10.92 3.14 -22.77
C LYS A 443 9.77 2.18 -22.54
N ALA A 444 8.78 2.20 -23.44
CA ALA A 444 7.68 1.25 -23.40
C ALA A 444 8.22 -0.20 -23.40
N PRO A 445 7.62 -1.10 -22.61
CA PRO A 445 7.91 -2.54 -22.70
C PRO A 445 7.74 -3.04 -24.14
N SER A 446 8.67 -3.87 -24.60
CA SER A 446 8.67 -4.40 -25.98
C SER A 446 8.93 -5.90 -26.01
N TRP A 447 8.19 -6.63 -26.85
CA TRP A 447 8.35 -8.05 -27.09
C TRP A 447 7.77 -8.44 -28.46
N PRO A 448 8.22 -9.57 -29.03
CA PRO A 448 7.69 -10.05 -30.31
C PRO A 448 6.23 -10.53 -30.19
N TRP A 449 5.44 -10.38 -31.26
CA TRP A 449 3.99 -10.72 -31.27
C TRP A 449 3.70 -12.18 -30.90
N GLN A 450 4.65 -13.08 -31.14
CA GLN A 450 4.60 -14.50 -30.76
C GLN A 450 4.41 -14.68 -29.25
N ALA A 451 4.84 -13.72 -28.42
CA ALA A 451 4.58 -13.74 -26.99
C ALA A 451 3.07 -13.73 -26.68
N TRP A 452 2.28 -12.98 -27.45
CA TRP A 452 0.82 -12.98 -27.31
C TRP A 452 0.19 -14.20 -27.96
N VAL A 453 0.49 -14.47 -29.23
CA VAL A 453 -0.27 -15.46 -30.01
C VAL A 453 0.11 -16.89 -29.64
N PHE A 454 1.40 -17.18 -29.47
CA PHE A 454 1.87 -18.56 -29.22
C PHE A 454 2.13 -18.85 -27.75
N ARG A 455 2.50 -17.83 -26.97
CA ARG A 455 2.74 -18.00 -25.54
C ARG A 455 1.60 -17.50 -24.66
N GLY A 456 0.58 -16.82 -25.20
CA GLY A 456 -0.55 -16.35 -24.42
C GLY A 456 -0.18 -15.37 -23.30
N LEU A 457 0.88 -14.56 -23.50
CA LEU A 457 1.31 -13.57 -22.51
C LEU A 457 0.17 -12.61 -22.17
N GLN A 458 -0.14 -12.47 -20.88
CA GLN A 458 -1.10 -11.48 -20.40
C GLN A 458 -0.36 -10.30 -19.81
N VAL A 459 -0.72 -9.08 -20.19
CA VAL A 459 -0.06 -7.85 -19.70
C VAL A 459 -1.09 -6.92 -19.11
N SER A 460 -0.82 -6.41 -17.92
CA SER A 460 -1.68 -5.43 -17.25
C SER A 460 -0.84 -4.35 -16.56
N GLY A 461 -1.36 -3.13 -16.51
CA GLY A 461 -0.81 -2.09 -15.63
C GLY A 461 -1.31 -2.22 -14.19
N PHE A 462 -0.53 -1.74 -13.23
CA PHE A 462 -0.97 -1.59 -11.84
C PHE A 462 -0.61 -0.19 -11.30
N ASN A 463 -1.60 0.54 -10.82
CA ASN A 463 -1.43 1.85 -10.20
C ASN A 463 -2.03 1.79 -8.78
N LEU A 464 -1.17 1.93 -7.76
CA LEU A 464 -1.56 1.81 -6.36
C LEU A 464 -2.63 2.82 -5.96
N ARG A 465 -2.53 4.07 -6.43
CA ARG A 465 -3.49 5.13 -6.10
C ARG A 465 -4.88 4.76 -6.59
N LYS A 466 -4.98 4.35 -7.86
CA LYS A 466 -6.25 3.89 -8.45
C LYS A 466 -6.79 2.63 -7.75
N ALA A 467 -5.92 1.72 -7.31
CA ALA A 467 -6.30 0.47 -6.63
C ALA A 467 -6.71 0.64 -5.16
N LEU A 468 -6.17 1.65 -4.47
CA LEU A 468 -6.55 1.99 -3.09
C LEU A 468 -7.70 2.99 -3.03
N ALA A 469 -7.72 3.99 -3.91
CA ALA A 469 -8.63 5.14 -3.86
C ALA A 469 -8.70 5.75 -2.44
N ALA A 470 -7.53 5.97 -1.83
CA ALA A 470 -7.38 6.28 -0.42
C ALA A 470 -7.92 7.66 -0.01
N ASP A 471 -8.24 8.50 -0.99
CA ASP A 471 -9.01 9.74 -0.86
C ASP A 471 -10.50 9.50 -0.57
N THR A 472 -11.00 8.26 -0.72
CA THR A 472 -12.35 7.86 -0.33
C THR A 472 -12.37 7.21 1.06
N PRO A 473 -13.48 7.28 1.82
CA PRO A 473 -13.58 6.63 3.13
C PRO A 473 -13.30 5.12 3.09
N ALA A 474 -13.78 4.43 2.05
CA ALA A 474 -13.55 2.99 1.86
C ALA A 474 -12.07 2.68 1.56
N GLY A 475 -11.42 3.51 0.73
CA GLY A 475 -10.01 3.37 0.43
C GLY A 475 -9.11 3.68 1.61
N ALA A 476 -9.42 4.71 2.40
CA ALA A 476 -8.72 5.04 3.63
C ALA A 476 -8.81 3.89 4.66
N ALA A 477 -9.98 3.26 4.79
CA ALA A 477 -10.15 2.07 5.62
C ALA A 477 -9.32 0.87 5.10
N LYS A 478 -9.30 0.65 3.78
CA LYS A 478 -8.48 -0.39 3.14
C LYS A 478 -6.98 -0.14 3.38
N LEU A 479 -6.52 1.09 3.22
CA LEU A 479 -5.14 1.51 3.51
C LEU A 479 -4.77 1.19 4.95
N ARG A 480 -5.58 1.62 5.94
CA ARG A 480 -5.33 1.34 7.36
C ARG A 480 -5.27 -0.17 7.66
N LYS A 481 -6.16 -0.97 7.06
CA LYS A 481 -6.16 -2.43 7.21
C LYS A 481 -4.86 -3.07 6.67
N HIS A 482 -4.39 -2.60 5.52
CA HIS A 482 -3.17 -3.12 4.90
C HIS A 482 -1.94 -2.71 5.71
N LEU A 483 -1.88 -1.46 6.19
CA LEU A 483 -0.81 -1.00 7.09
C LEU A 483 -0.77 -1.80 8.38
N ALA A 484 -1.93 -2.10 9.00
CA ALA A 484 -1.98 -2.95 10.19
C ALA A 484 -1.46 -4.37 9.92
N SER A 485 -1.76 -4.94 8.75
CA SER A 485 -1.25 -6.27 8.36
C SER A 485 0.28 -6.25 8.16
N LEU A 486 0.81 -5.20 7.54
CA LEU A 486 2.25 -4.99 7.40
C LEU A 486 2.92 -4.73 8.75
N GLY A 487 2.27 -3.98 9.62
CA GLY A 487 2.66 -3.74 11.01
C GLY A 487 2.93 -5.01 11.77
N GLN A 488 1.99 -5.95 11.72
CA GLN A 488 2.15 -7.27 12.35
C GLN A 488 3.36 -8.05 11.82
N LEU A 489 3.69 -7.91 10.53
CA LEU A 489 4.87 -8.57 9.95
C LEU A 489 6.17 -7.91 10.42
N VAL A 490 6.20 -6.57 10.50
CA VAL A 490 7.35 -5.81 10.99
C VAL A 490 7.59 -6.08 12.47
N SER A 491 6.55 -5.99 13.30
CA SER A 491 6.67 -6.28 14.74
C SER A 491 7.10 -7.73 15.03
N ALA A 492 6.77 -8.67 14.14
CA ALA A 492 7.20 -10.06 14.25
C ALA A 492 8.61 -10.32 13.68
N GLY A 493 9.29 -9.30 13.14
CA GLY A 493 10.61 -9.45 12.49
C GLY A 493 10.56 -10.25 11.18
N LEU A 494 9.38 -10.42 10.59
CA LEU A 494 9.16 -11.17 9.35
C LEU A 494 9.28 -10.30 8.09
N LEU A 495 9.19 -8.99 8.26
CA LEU A 495 9.40 -7.99 7.23
C LEU A 495 10.30 -6.91 7.81
N SER A 496 11.41 -6.60 7.13
CA SER A 496 12.28 -5.49 7.50
C SER A 496 12.67 -4.67 6.28
N LEU A 497 12.85 -3.38 6.51
CA LEU A 497 13.43 -2.43 5.57
C LEU A 497 14.65 -1.79 6.22
N GLU A 498 15.60 -1.42 5.38
CA GLU A 498 16.76 -0.62 5.75
C GLU A 498 16.50 0.81 5.34
N PHE A 499 16.84 1.77 6.20
CA PHE A 499 16.71 3.19 5.93
C PHE A 499 18.06 3.87 6.12
N THR A 500 18.29 4.91 5.34
CA THR A 500 19.39 5.84 5.56
C THR A 500 18.79 7.21 5.72
N GLU A 501 18.89 7.73 6.94
CA GLU A 501 18.34 9.02 7.31
C GLU A 501 19.38 10.11 7.04
N TYR A 502 18.88 11.23 6.52
CA TYR A 502 19.64 12.45 6.29
C TYR A 502 18.85 13.62 6.87
N GLY A 503 19.52 14.52 7.56
CA GLY A 503 18.92 15.77 8.02
C GLY A 503 18.54 16.66 6.84
N PHE A 504 17.29 17.10 6.80
CA PHE A 504 16.73 17.79 5.63
C PHE A 504 17.42 19.13 5.34
N ALA A 505 17.83 19.88 6.37
CA ALA A 505 18.48 21.17 6.21
C ALA A 505 19.98 21.05 5.96
N GLU A 506 20.63 20.13 6.67
CA GLU A 506 22.08 19.99 6.74
C GLU A 506 22.69 19.06 5.68
N GLU A 507 21.95 18.03 5.24
CA GLU A 507 22.48 16.93 4.41
C GLU A 507 21.67 16.71 3.12
N TRP A 508 20.99 17.76 2.64
CA TRP A 508 20.11 17.70 1.46
C TRP A 508 20.82 17.18 0.20
N GLN A 509 22.04 17.66 -0.06
CA GLN A 509 22.78 17.30 -1.28
C GLN A 509 23.21 15.84 -1.23
N GLU A 510 23.72 15.39 -0.08
CA GLU A 510 24.15 14.02 0.19
C GLU A 510 22.97 13.05 0.05
N ALA A 511 21.80 13.42 0.57
CA ALA A 511 20.58 12.63 0.43
C ALA A 511 20.17 12.45 -1.04
N LEU A 512 20.23 13.54 -1.82
CA LEU A 512 19.85 13.52 -3.23
C LEU A 512 20.85 12.72 -4.08
N GLU A 513 22.15 12.88 -3.82
CA GLU A 513 23.22 12.09 -4.45
C GLU A 513 23.08 10.60 -4.13
N HIS A 514 22.84 10.23 -2.85
CA HIS A 514 22.59 8.83 -2.47
C HIS A 514 21.40 8.29 -3.27
N ALA A 515 20.26 8.98 -3.24
CA ALA A 515 19.03 8.50 -3.86
C ALA A 515 19.15 8.31 -5.40
N ILE A 516 20.01 9.08 -6.07
CA ILE A 516 20.18 9.03 -7.54
C ILE A 516 21.30 8.08 -7.96
N ASP A 517 22.45 8.15 -7.27
CA ASP A 517 23.71 7.58 -7.75
C ASP A 517 24.18 6.35 -6.97
N ALA A 518 23.75 6.18 -5.71
CA ALA A 518 24.21 5.06 -4.90
C ALA A 518 23.35 3.80 -5.12
N PRO A 519 23.96 2.62 -5.29
CA PRO A 519 23.26 1.34 -5.27
C PRO A 519 22.88 0.97 -3.83
N GLY A 520 21.90 1.68 -3.25
CA GLY A 520 21.42 1.42 -1.89
C GLY A 520 20.42 0.27 -1.84
N GLY A 521 20.61 -0.67 -0.90
CA GLY A 521 19.55 -1.55 -0.40
C GLY A 521 18.65 -0.87 0.63
N SER A 522 19.06 0.31 1.12
CA SER A 522 18.33 1.17 2.04
C SER A 522 17.53 2.24 1.30
N ARG A 523 16.41 2.65 1.90
CA ARG A 523 15.61 3.79 1.44
C ARG A 523 16.13 5.07 2.09
N VAL A 524 16.45 6.06 1.27
CA VAL A 524 16.78 7.43 1.71
C VAL A 524 15.53 8.08 2.31
N LEU A 525 15.65 8.55 3.56
CA LEU A 525 14.65 9.34 4.27
C LEU A 525 15.24 10.70 4.67
N LEU A 526 14.48 11.75 4.41
CA LEU A 526 14.76 13.10 4.88
C LEU A 526 14.09 13.26 6.25
N ARG A 527 14.89 13.49 7.29
CA ARG A 527 14.44 13.80 8.64
C ARG A 527 14.31 15.32 8.77
N MET A 528 13.11 15.78 9.11
CA MET A 528 12.80 17.23 9.20
C MET A 528 13.25 17.85 10.50
#